data_AF-A0A699Z6D0-F1
#
_entry.id   AF-A0A699Z6D0-F1
#
_cell.length_a   1.000
_cell.length_b   1.000
_cell.length_c   1.000
_cell.angle_alpha   90.00
_cell.angle_beta   90.00
_cell.angle_gamma   90.00
#
_symmetry.space_group_name_H-M   'P 1'
#
loop_
_entity.id
_entity.type
_entity.pdbx_description
1 polymer ?
#
loop_
_entity_poly.entity_id
_entity_poly.type
_entity_poly.pdbx_seq_one_letter_code
_entity_poly.pdbx_strand_id
1 'polypeptide(L)'
;MFCRDAHPLETPGVVAARIKPFPVIMYLYRNGDVVSDTLLHGNQWEAGELKELLWALEQPLPKGFNTSQIGKDLFVDIGANVGAFLFATAARGYEVVAFEGMRSNQRLIRSGLCASDPSVSQRVTLHGFGLGAQPATCYIFSDPGNQGKAVK
;
A
#
# COMPACT_ATOMS: atom_id res chain seq x y z
N MET A 1 -7.15 14.29 11.00
CA MET A 1 -7.11 13.55 9.72
C MET A 1 -5.80 13.92 9.04
N PHE A 2 -4.97 12.94 8.68
CA PHE A 2 -3.57 13.20 8.28
C PHE A 2 -3.40 13.96 6.95
N CYS A 3 -4.45 14.12 6.16
CA CYS A 3 -4.42 14.77 4.84
C CYS A 3 -4.82 16.25 4.82
N ARG A 4 -5.21 16.84 5.95
CA ARG A 4 -5.79 18.21 5.97
C ARG A 4 -4.84 19.30 5.46
N ASP A 5 -3.53 19.06 5.57
CA ASP A 5 -2.45 19.96 5.14
C ASP A 5 -1.48 19.24 4.18
N ALA A 6 -1.93 18.18 3.50
CA ALA A 6 -1.08 17.42 2.60
C ALA A 6 -0.88 18.17 1.28
N HIS A 7 0.34 18.65 1.06
CA HIS A 7 0.79 19.14 -0.23
C HIS A 7 1.29 17.98 -1.11
N PRO A 8 1.29 18.15 -2.45
CA PRO A 8 1.95 17.21 -3.33
C PRO A 8 3.39 16.95 -2.89
N LEU A 9 3.83 15.70 -2.93
CA LEU A 9 5.19 15.36 -2.55
C LEU A 9 6.15 15.80 -3.66
N GLU A 10 6.77 16.95 -3.44
CA GLU A 10 7.81 17.50 -4.32
C GLU A 10 9.18 16.96 -3.87
N THR A 11 9.47 15.72 -4.23
CA THR A 11 10.77 15.07 -3.97
C THR A 11 11.43 14.68 -5.29
N PRO A 12 12.68 15.09 -5.55
CA PRO A 12 13.44 14.64 -6.72
C PRO A 12 13.44 13.12 -6.81
N GLY A 13 13.21 12.58 -8.01
CA GLY A 13 13.15 11.13 -8.22
C GLY A 13 11.82 10.48 -7.84
N VAL A 14 10.78 11.24 -7.47
CA VAL A 14 9.42 10.74 -7.22
C VAL A 14 8.45 11.32 -8.25
N VAL A 15 7.40 10.56 -8.59
CA VAL A 15 6.32 10.98 -9.50
C VAL A 15 4.97 10.50 -9.00
N ALA A 16 3.93 11.30 -9.19
CA ALA A 16 2.54 10.88 -8.98
C ALA A 16 2.00 10.21 -10.25
N ALA A 17 1.38 9.04 -10.12
CA ALA A 17 0.79 8.30 -11.22
C ALA A 17 -0.60 7.79 -10.86
N ARG A 18 -1.52 7.82 -11.85
CA ARG A 18 -2.84 7.20 -11.72
C ARG A 18 -2.73 5.73 -12.10
N ILE A 19 -3.12 4.84 -11.20
CA ILE A 19 -2.84 3.40 -11.36
C ILE A 19 -4.07 2.65 -11.85
N LYS A 20 -4.09 2.25 -13.12
CA LYS A 20 -5.18 1.45 -13.67
C LYS A 20 -5.15 0.01 -13.12
N PRO A 21 -6.31 -0.64 -12.93
CA PRO A 21 -7.68 -0.18 -13.19
C PRO A 21 -8.30 0.63 -12.03
N PHE A 22 -7.55 0.90 -10.96
CA PHE A 22 -8.07 1.52 -9.76
C PHE A 22 -8.08 3.06 -9.89
N PRO A 23 -9.10 3.77 -9.37
CA PRO A 23 -9.14 5.22 -9.44
C PRO A 23 -8.25 5.90 -8.37
N VAL A 24 -7.04 5.38 -8.14
CA VAL A 24 -6.10 5.85 -7.12
C VAL A 24 -4.92 6.61 -7.71
N ILE A 25 -4.34 7.49 -6.91
CA ILE A 25 -3.07 8.16 -7.20
C ILE A 25 -2.00 7.58 -6.27
N MET A 26 -0.95 7.02 -6.86
CA MET A 26 0.23 6.56 -6.12
C MET A 26 1.41 7.50 -6.39
N TYR A 27 2.23 7.73 -5.36
CA TYR A 27 3.56 8.33 -5.54
C TYR A 27 4.56 7.19 -5.65
N LEU A 28 5.38 7.23 -6.69
CA LEU A 28 6.28 6.15 -7.08
C LEU A 28 7.69 6.69 -7.31
N TYR A 29 8.70 5.85 -7.13
CA TYR A 29 10.06 6.18 -7.55
C TYR A 29 10.10 6.27 -9.08
N ARG A 30 10.81 7.26 -9.62
CA ARG A 30 10.94 7.43 -11.08
C ARG A 30 11.82 6.36 -11.71
N ASN A 31 12.82 5.90 -10.98
CA ASN A 31 13.84 4.96 -11.44
C ASN A 31 14.33 4.12 -10.26
N GLY A 32 14.88 2.94 -10.54
CA GLY A 32 15.65 2.15 -9.58
C GLY A 32 14.78 1.50 -8.51
N ASP A 33 13.51 1.23 -8.83
CA ASP A 33 12.59 0.47 -7.99
C ASP A 33 11.67 -0.34 -8.91
N VAL A 34 11.80 -1.67 -8.86
CA VAL A 34 11.14 -2.55 -9.83
C VAL A 34 9.61 -2.49 -9.74
N VAL A 35 9.08 -2.24 -8.55
CA VAL A 35 7.64 -2.13 -8.31
C VAL A 35 7.12 -0.84 -8.95
N SER A 36 7.78 0.28 -8.68
CA SER A 36 7.47 1.58 -9.28
C SER A 36 7.60 1.53 -10.80
N ASP A 37 8.69 0.97 -11.31
CA ASP A 37 8.94 0.86 -12.75
C ASP A 37 7.82 0.04 -13.42
N THR A 38 7.40 -1.08 -12.82
CA THR A 38 6.29 -1.90 -13.32
C THR A 38 4.99 -1.09 -13.40
N LEU A 39 4.64 -0.38 -12.32
CA LEU A 39 3.41 0.40 -12.23
C LEU A 39 3.40 1.60 -13.18
N LEU A 40 4.54 2.27 -13.36
CA LEU A 40 4.68 3.43 -14.25
C LEU A 40 4.54 3.06 -15.73
N HIS A 41 4.94 1.83 -16.13
CA HIS A 41 4.75 1.32 -17.49
C HIS A 41 3.34 0.78 -17.75
N GLY A 42 2.40 1.01 -16.83
CA GLY A 42 0.99 0.63 -16.99
C GLY A 42 0.69 -0.84 -16.68
N ASN A 43 1.65 -1.58 -16.14
CA ASN A 43 1.44 -2.94 -15.65
C ASN A 43 0.97 -2.91 -14.19
N GLN A 44 0.46 -4.04 -13.71
CA GLN A 44 0.19 -4.26 -12.29
C GLN A 44 1.37 -5.03 -11.69
N TRP A 45 1.80 -4.62 -10.50
CA TRP A 45 2.73 -5.43 -9.71
C TRP A 45 2.02 -6.71 -9.26
N GLU A 46 2.63 -7.88 -9.49
CA GLU A 46 2.09 -9.19 -9.06
C GLU A 46 0.61 -9.36 -9.43
N ALA A 47 0.29 -9.13 -10.71
CA ALA A 47 -1.08 -9.08 -11.21
C ALA A 47 -1.89 -10.36 -10.95
N GLY A 48 -1.23 -11.53 -10.99
CA GLY A 48 -1.86 -12.82 -10.72
C GLY A 48 -2.26 -12.95 -9.25
N GLU A 49 -1.32 -12.64 -8.37
CA GLU A 49 -1.47 -12.67 -6.91
C GLU A 49 -2.49 -11.64 -6.44
N LEU A 50 -2.45 -10.43 -7.01
CA LEU A 50 -3.44 -9.40 -6.73
C LEU A 50 -4.85 -9.84 -7.14
N LYS A 51 -4.99 -10.51 -8.28
CA LYS A 51 -6.27 -11.06 -8.73
C LYS A 51 -6.77 -12.15 -7.77
N GLU A 52 -5.91 -13.07 -7.36
CA GLU A 52 -6.24 -14.14 -6.42
C GLU A 52 -6.62 -13.60 -5.04
N LEU A 53 -5.87 -12.62 -4.54
CA LEU A 53 -6.18 -11.94 -3.29
C LEU A 53 -7.57 -11.30 -3.33
N LEU A 54 -7.84 -10.53 -4.39
CA LEU A 54 -9.11 -9.82 -4.51
C LEU A 54 -10.28 -10.79 -4.67
N TRP A 55 -10.08 -11.88 -5.40
CA TRP A 55 -11.06 -12.96 -5.48
C TRP A 55 -11.30 -13.59 -4.10
N ALA A 56 -10.25 -13.83 -3.31
CA ALA A 56 -10.38 -14.40 -1.97
C ALA A 56 -11.15 -13.48 -1.01
N LEU A 57 -10.93 -12.16 -1.09
CA LEU A 57 -11.66 -11.15 -0.32
C LEU A 57 -13.15 -11.04 -0.71
N GLU A 58 -13.53 -11.50 -1.90
CA GLU A 58 -14.93 -11.55 -2.35
C GLU A 58 -15.64 -12.85 -1.92
N GLN A 59 -14.91 -13.85 -1.41
CA GLN A 59 -15.50 -15.12 -1.05
C GLN A 59 -16.34 -15.01 0.24
N PRO A 60 -17.49 -15.70 0.31
CA PRO A 60 -18.28 -15.73 1.52
C PRO A 60 -17.50 -16.43 2.63
N LEU A 61 -17.61 -15.90 3.86
CA LEU A 61 -17.07 -16.56 5.03
C LEU A 61 -17.70 -17.95 5.22
N PRO A 62 -16.95 -18.92 5.80
CA PRO A 62 -17.49 -20.25 6.09
C PRO A 62 -18.76 -20.18 6.94
N LYS A 63 -19.66 -21.16 6.73
CA LYS A 63 -20.88 -21.28 7.54
C LYS A 63 -20.53 -21.38 9.03
N GLY A 64 -21.19 -20.58 9.87
CA GLY A 64 -20.96 -20.53 11.32
C GLY A 64 -20.18 -19.31 11.80
N PHE A 65 -19.61 -18.51 10.91
CA PHE A 65 -19.07 -17.19 11.26
C PHE A 65 -20.19 -16.15 11.33
N ASN A 66 -20.25 -15.43 12.44
CA ASN A 66 -21.21 -14.34 12.62
C ASN A 66 -20.69 -13.07 11.93
N THR A 67 -21.19 -12.79 10.73
CA THR A 67 -20.85 -11.59 9.93
C THR A 67 -21.23 -10.28 10.62
N SER A 68 -22.09 -10.29 11.63
CA SER A 68 -22.39 -9.08 12.42
C SER A 68 -21.30 -8.69 13.42
N GLN A 69 -20.33 -9.59 13.69
CA GLN A 69 -19.18 -9.35 14.56
C GLN A 69 -17.88 -9.11 13.80
N ILE A 70 -17.84 -9.52 12.54
CA ILE A 70 -16.72 -9.25 11.64
C ILE A 70 -17.07 -7.91 10.98
N GLY A 71 -16.41 -6.84 11.43
CA GLY A 71 -16.49 -5.55 10.75
C GLY A 71 -16.11 -5.68 9.26
N LYS A 72 -16.31 -4.61 8.48
CA LYS A 72 -15.94 -4.56 7.05
C LYS A 72 -14.68 -5.39 6.74
N ASP A 73 -14.76 -6.23 5.72
CA ASP A 73 -13.70 -7.15 5.31
C ASP A 73 -12.32 -6.46 5.35
N LEU A 74 -11.45 -6.95 6.23
CA LEU A 74 -10.16 -6.35 6.58
C LEU A 74 -9.04 -7.06 5.83
N PHE A 75 -8.22 -6.31 5.11
CA PHE A 75 -6.95 -6.76 4.55
C PHE A 75 -5.78 -6.27 5.40
N VAL A 76 -4.84 -7.16 5.71
CA VAL A 76 -3.60 -6.81 6.43
C VAL A 76 -2.43 -6.88 5.46
N ASP A 77 -1.85 -5.73 5.14
CA ASP A 77 -0.73 -5.59 4.19
C ASP A 77 0.59 -5.48 4.96
N ILE A 78 1.39 -6.55 4.95
CA ILE A 78 2.67 -6.62 5.69
C ILE A 78 3.82 -6.39 4.72
N GLY A 79 4.59 -5.33 4.93
CA GLY A 79 5.63 -4.93 3.98
C GLY A 79 5.01 -4.21 2.78
N ALA A 80 4.16 -3.23 3.08
CA ALA A 80 3.31 -2.56 2.10
C ALA A 80 4.09 -1.87 0.96
N ASN A 81 5.40 -1.65 1.13
CA ASN A 81 6.31 -1.14 0.10
C ASN A 81 5.81 0.23 -0.41
N VAL A 82 5.80 0.48 -1.72
CA VAL A 82 5.19 1.69 -2.32
C VAL A 82 3.66 1.68 -2.32
N GLY A 83 3.04 0.56 -1.92
CA GLY A 83 1.60 0.44 -1.66
C GLY A 83 0.77 -0.24 -2.74
N ALA A 84 1.36 -1.03 -3.63
CA ALA A 84 0.63 -1.64 -4.75
C ALA A 84 -0.66 -2.38 -4.31
N PHE A 85 -0.55 -3.22 -3.28
CA PHE A 85 -1.67 -4.00 -2.75
C PHE A 85 -2.62 -3.13 -1.92
N LEU A 86 -2.12 -2.35 -0.94
CA LEU A 86 -2.98 -1.49 -0.10
C LEU A 86 -3.89 -0.56 -0.91
N PHE A 87 -3.39 0.05 -1.99
CA PHE A 87 -4.18 0.98 -2.79
C PHE A 87 -5.24 0.24 -3.60
N ALA A 88 -4.90 -0.91 -4.17
CA ALA A 88 -5.83 -1.74 -4.93
C ALA A 88 -6.99 -2.26 -4.06
N THR A 89 -6.69 -2.75 -2.85
CA THR A 89 -7.69 -3.27 -1.91
C THR A 89 -8.55 -2.14 -1.33
N ALA A 90 -7.95 -1.02 -0.92
CA ALA A 90 -8.70 0.13 -0.41
C ALA A 90 -9.62 0.74 -1.48
N ALA A 91 -9.17 0.79 -2.75
CA ALA A 91 -9.99 1.24 -3.88
C ALA A 91 -11.20 0.34 -4.16
N ARG A 92 -11.15 -0.93 -3.74
CA ARG A 92 -12.27 -1.89 -3.79
C ARG A 92 -13.21 -1.78 -2.59
N GLY A 93 -12.95 -0.87 -1.65
CA GLY A 93 -13.81 -0.60 -0.52
C GLY A 93 -13.51 -1.43 0.73
N TYR A 94 -12.45 -2.23 0.72
CA TYR A 94 -11.97 -2.98 1.88
C TYR A 94 -11.25 -2.06 2.88
N GLU A 95 -11.33 -2.40 4.17
CA GLU A 95 -10.48 -1.76 5.18
C GLU A 95 -9.09 -2.38 5.09
N VAL A 96 -8.05 -1.56 5.27
CA VAL A 96 -6.65 -1.99 5.15
C VAL A 96 -5.86 -1.55 6.37
N VAL A 97 -5.18 -2.50 7.00
CA VAL A 97 -4.15 -2.22 7.99
C VAL A 97 -2.80 -2.56 7.37
N ALA A 98 -1.99 -1.55 7.08
CA ALA A 98 -0.73 -1.67 6.38
C ALA A 98 0.45 -1.45 7.32
N PHE A 99 1.52 -2.23 7.15
CA PHE A 99 2.78 -2.10 7.88
C PHE A 99 3.93 -1.85 6.91
N GLU A 100 4.66 -0.75 7.10
CA GLU A 100 5.80 -0.40 6.26
C GLU A 100 6.95 0.19 7.09
N GLY A 101 8.11 -0.45 7.05
CA GLY A 101 9.26 -0.08 7.87
C GLY A 101 10.09 1.08 7.31
N MET A 102 10.14 1.26 5.99
CA MET A 102 10.95 2.29 5.35
C MET A 102 10.25 3.64 5.35
N ARG A 103 10.91 4.65 5.94
CA ARG A 103 10.37 6.02 5.99
C ARG A 103 10.12 6.62 4.61
N SER A 104 10.92 6.25 3.60
CA SER A 104 10.74 6.71 2.22
C SER A 104 9.44 6.18 1.62
N ASN A 105 9.19 4.87 1.72
CA ASN A 105 7.95 4.22 1.29
C ASN A 105 6.73 4.78 2.04
N GLN A 106 6.84 4.97 3.37
CA GLN A 106 5.77 5.58 4.15
C GLN A 106 5.37 6.97 3.65
N ARG A 107 6.35 7.78 3.17
CA ARG A 107 6.06 9.10 2.59
C ARG A 107 5.28 8.95 1.28
N LEU A 108 5.70 8.03 0.41
CA LEU A 108 5.00 7.72 -0.84
C LEU A 108 3.55 7.30 -0.58
N ILE A 109 3.33 6.35 0.33
CA ILE A 109 1.99 5.87 0.70
C ILE A 109 1.15 7.03 1.23
N ARG A 110 1.64 7.78 2.23
CA ARG A 110 0.87 8.89 2.84
C ARG A 110 0.47 9.93 1.80
N SER A 111 1.41 10.33 0.92
CA SER A 111 1.14 11.29 -0.14
C SER A 111 0.15 10.76 -1.17
N GLY A 112 0.22 9.47 -1.54
CA GLY A 112 -0.74 8.84 -2.43
C GLY A 112 -2.14 8.75 -1.84
N LEU A 113 -2.26 8.42 -0.55
CA LEU A 113 -3.55 8.38 0.15
C LEU A 113 -4.21 9.76 0.17
N CYS A 114 -3.42 10.82 0.40
CA CYS A 114 -3.95 12.19 0.42
C CYS A 114 -4.24 12.77 -0.96
N ALA A 115 -3.59 12.27 -2.01
CA ALA A 115 -3.90 12.64 -3.39
C ALA A 115 -5.07 11.85 -3.98
N SER A 116 -5.41 10.69 -3.40
CA SER A 116 -6.53 9.85 -3.82
C SER A 116 -7.86 10.36 -3.27
N ASP A 117 -8.97 9.77 -3.73
CA ASP A 117 -10.30 10.06 -3.19
C ASP A 117 -10.34 9.81 -1.66
N PRO A 118 -10.98 10.70 -0.86
CA PRO A 118 -11.03 10.56 0.60
C PRO A 118 -11.55 9.19 1.07
N SER A 119 -12.45 8.55 0.32
CA SER A 119 -12.97 7.21 0.62
C SER A 119 -11.90 6.12 0.63
N VAL A 120 -10.79 6.31 -0.10
CA VAL A 120 -9.63 5.41 -0.06
C VAL A 120 -8.82 5.65 1.20
N SER A 121 -8.47 6.91 1.49
CA SER A 121 -7.66 7.27 2.66
C SER A 121 -8.31 6.91 4.00
N GLN A 122 -9.64 6.99 4.07
CA GLN A 122 -10.41 6.67 5.28
C GLN A 122 -10.42 5.18 5.62
N ARG A 123 -10.03 4.33 4.67
CA ARG A 123 -9.99 2.87 4.82
C ARG A 123 -8.63 2.34 5.21
N VAL A 124 -7.60 3.19 5.19
CA VAL A 124 -6.22 2.75 5.38
C VAL A 124 -5.69 3.24 6.73
N THR A 125 -5.26 2.28 7.54
CA THR A 125 -4.43 2.53 8.72
C THR A 125 -2.99 2.12 8.43
N LEU A 126 -2.06 3.07 8.42
CA LEU A 126 -0.63 2.82 8.14
C LEU A 126 0.22 2.84 9.42
N HIS A 127 0.84 1.72 9.73
CA HIS A 127 1.82 1.55 10.79
C HIS A 127 3.25 1.67 10.24
N GLY A 128 3.98 2.66 10.74
CA GLY A 128 5.33 2.99 10.26
C GLY A 128 6.45 2.15 10.84
N PHE A 129 6.23 0.85 11.04
CA PHE A 129 7.21 -0.10 11.58
C PHE A 129 7.08 -1.45 10.88
N GLY A 130 8.19 -2.20 10.83
CA GLY A 130 8.19 -3.58 10.35
C GLY A 130 7.68 -4.57 11.41
N LEU A 131 7.13 -5.70 10.96
CA LEU A 131 6.70 -6.78 11.85
C LEU A 131 7.81 -7.80 12.08
N GLY A 132 7.83 -8.38 13.28
CA GLY A 132 8.75 -9.43 13.68
C GLY A 132 8.24 -10.16 14.92
N ALA A 133 8.88 -11.27 15.27
CA ALA A 133 8.44 -12.13 16.38
C ALA A 133 8.47 -11.43 17.76
N GLN A 134 9.33 -10.41 17.92
CA GLN A 134 9.48 -9.63 19.13
C GLN A 134 9.71 -8.16 18.79
N PRO A 135 9.36 -7.22 19.70
CA PRO A 135 9.74 -5.82 19.56
C PRO A 135 11.26 -5.66 19.50
N ALA A 136 11.76 -4.96 18.48
CA ALA A 136 13.18 -4.65 18.33
C ALA A 136 13.38 -3.40 17.46
N THR A 137 14.46 -2.67 17.70
CA THR A 137 14.94 -1.61 16.82
C THR A 137 16.08 -2.14 15.97
N CYS A 138 15.95 -2.05 14.65
CA CYS A 138 16.95 -2.55 13.70
C CYS A 138 17.20 -1.53 12.59
N TYR A 139 18.35 -1.63 11.95
CA TYR A 139 18.61 -0.93 10.70
C TYR A 139 17.80 -1.58 9.58
N ILE A 140 17.32 -0.77 8.65
CA ILE A 140 16.70 -1.23 7.41
C ILE A 140 17.64 -0.81 6.29
N PHE A 141 17.99 -1.76 5.45
CA PHE A 141 18.82 -1.54 4.27
C PHE A 141 17.96 -1.73 3.03
N SER A 142 18.28 -0.97 1.98
CA SER A 142 17.73 -1.17 0.65
C SER A 142 18.85 -1.46 -0.33
N ASP A 143 18.53 -2.27 -1.34
CA ASP A 143 19.45 -2.52 -2.44
C ASP A 143 19.54 -1.25 -3.31
N PRO A 144 20.74 -0.79 -3.71
CA PRO A 144 20.90 0.33 -4.63
C PRO A 144 20.07 0.24 -5.91
N GLY A 145 19.74 -0.97 -6.39
CA GLY A 145 18.94 -1.20 -7.58
C GLY A 145 17.42 -1.36 -7.35
N ASN A 146 16.96 -1.36 -6.09
CA ASN A 146 15.55 -1.55 -5.76
C ASN A 146 15.18 -0.74 -4.51
N GLN A 147 15.01 0.58 -4.70
CA GLN A 147 14.91 1.57 -3.64
C GLN A 147 13.76 1.34 -2.65
N GLY A 148 12.64 0.75 -3.10
CA GLY A 148 11.49 0.44 -2.25
C GLY A 148 11.66 -0.87 -1.48
N LYS A 149 12.66 -1.70 -1.81
CA LYS A 149 12.88 -2.99 -1.14
C LYS A 149 13.61 -2.80 0.20
N ALA A 150 12.93 -3.18 1.28
CA ALA A 150 13.50 -3.26 2.62
C ALA A 150 14.06 -4.66 2.90
N VAL A 151 15.26 -4.73 3.47
CA VAL A 151 15.74 -5.90 4.22
C VAL A 151 16.20 -5.46 5.61
N LYS A 152 15.91 -6.30 6.60
CA LYS A 152 16.21 -6.10 8.02
C LYS A 152 17.37 -6.99 8.44
#